data_AF-A0A9C9SKY9-F1
#
_entry.id   AF-A0A9C9SKY9-F1
#
_cell.length_a   1.000
_cell.length_b   1.000
_cell.length_c   1.000
_cell.angle_alpha   90.00
_cell.angle_beta   90.00
_cell.angle_gamma   90.00
#
_symmetry.space_group_name_H-M   'P 1'
#
loop_
_entity.id
_entity.type
_entity.pdbx_description
1 polymer ?
#
loop_
_entity_poly.entity_id
_entity_poly.type
_entity_poly.pdbx_seq_one_letter_code
_entity_poly.pdbx_strand_id
1 'polypeptide(L)'
;MKVDKNGKFIVQLTDEERNQIKKTREEFKNIEVIPDIKDEFEKIIPVIGLVHYAYSLVRDYLRGKAKGELDNAINAISKAYLIHPLPIYLYDLGRFFEYKGNYDAAKQSYIDYIDAEENYKPALLDEMLIRTHDISFTMSDAKERIKLLSRGNNEE
;
A
#
# COMPACT_ATOMS: atom_id res chain seq x y z
N MET A 1 10.63 12.87 0.09
CA MET A 1 9.99 13.29 1.36
C MET A 1 10.71 14.52 1.89
N LYS A 2 10.00 15.46 2.52
CA LYS A 2 10.63 16.59 3.22
C LYS A 2 10.13 16.62 4.65
N VAL A 3 10.97 17.02 5.59
CA VAL A 3 10.54 17.28 6.98
C VAL A 3 10.30 18.78 7.08
N ASP A 4 9.13 19.18 7.56
CA ASP A 4 8.85 20.61 7.78
C ASP A 4 9.64 21.14 9.00
N LYS A 5 9.58 22.46 9.21
CA LYS A 5 10.23 23.14 10.33
C LYS A 5 9.77 22.67 11.73
N ASN A 6 8.70 21.88 11.80
CA ASN A 6 8.13 21.34 13.03
C ASN A 6 8.35 19.82 13.16
N GLY A 7 9.18 19.21 12.31
CA GLY A 7 9.43 17.77 12.35
C GLY A 7 8.37 16.91 11.68
N LYS A 8 7.38 17.51 11.01
CA LYS A 8 6.30 16.76 10.34
C LYS A 8 6.76 16.29 8.96
N PHE A 9 6.54 15.01 8.68
CA PHE A 9 6.78 14.46 7.35
C PHE A 9 5.79 15.04 6.33
N ILE A 10 6.33 15.67 5.29
CA ILE A 10 5.59 16.13 4.14
C ILE A 10 5.63 15.03 3.08
N VAL A 11 4.47 14.42 2.87
CA VAL A 11 4.21 13.54 1.73
C VAL A 11 4.03 14.41 0.49
N GLN A 12 5.03 14.38 -0.40
CA GLN A 12 4.96 15.09 -1.66
C GLN A 12 4.26 14.22 -2.70
N LEU A 13 3.15 14.72 -3.25
CA LEU A 13 2.37 14.04 -4.28
C LEU A 13 2.82 14.46 -5.69
N THR A 14 2.88 13.50 -6.61
CA THR A 14 3.05 13.76 -8.05
C THR A 14 1.74 14.26 -8.67
N ASP A 15 1.78 14.70 -9.93
CA ASP A 15 0.57 15.12 -10.64
C ASP A 15 -0.39 13.96 -10.89
N GLU A 16 0.14 12.78 -11.19
CA GLU A 16 -0.61 11.54 -11.39
C GLU A 16 -1.32 11.12 -10.11
N GLU A 17 -0.62 11.13 -8.97
CA GLU A 17 -1.20 10.83 -7.65
C GLU A 17 -2.30 11.83 -7.29
N ARG A 18 -2.06 13.13 -7.48
CA ARG A 18 -3.08 14.17 -7.26
C ARG A 18 -4.31 13.95 -8.14
N ASN A 19 -4.10 13.61 -9.41
CA ASN A 19 -5.18 13.34 -10.35
C ASN A 19 -5.99 12.10 -9.93
N GLN A 20 -5.34 11.04 -9.46
CA GLN A 20 -6.03 9.85 -8.98
C GLN A 20 -6.82 10.14 -7.70
N ILE A 21 -6.24 10.87 -6.74
CA ILE A 21 -6.95 11.28 -5.51
C ILE A 21 -8.17 12.15 -5.84
N LYS A 22 -8.06 13.04 -6.83
CA LYS A 22 -9.20 13.85 -7.30
C LYS A 22 -10.30 12.96 -7.86
N LYS A 23 -9.98 11.96 -8.69
CA LYS A 23 -10.97 11.00 -9.21
C LYS A 23 -11.64 10.23 -8.08
N THR A 24 -10.86 9.73 -7.12
CA THR A 24 -11.40 9.04 -5.95
C THR A 24 -12.34 9.93 -5.14
N ARG A 25 -11.98 11.20 -4.90
CA ARG A 25 -12.92 12.13 -4.25
C ARG A 25 -14.24 12.29 -5.02
N GLU A 26 -14.19 12.35 -6.34
CA GLU A 26 -15.39 12.40 -7.17
C GLU A 26 -16.23 11.11 -7.09
N GLU A 27 -15.60 9.94 -6.91
CA GLU A 27 -16.29 8.66 -6.70
C GLU A 27 -17.11 8.68 -5.40
N PHE A 28 -16.57 9.30 -4.34
CA PHE A 28 -17.21 9.35 -3.01
C PHE A 28 -18.11 10.58 -2.79
N LYS A 29 -18.19 11.53 -3.72
CA LYS A 29 -18.84 12.85 -3.49
C LYS A 29 -20.33 12.81 -3.12
N ASN A 30 -21.03 11.74 -3.48
CA ASN A 30 -22.46 11.58 -3.26
C ASN A 30 -22.78 10.66 -2.07
N ILE A 31 -21.77 10.26 -1.29
CA ILE A 31 -21.96 9.43 -0.11
C ILE A 31 -22.19 10.34 1.09
N GLU A 32 -23.31 10.14 1.78
CA GLU A 32 -23.58 10.79 3.05
C GLU A 32 -22.91 10.00 4.17
N VAL A 33 -21.91 10.62 4.80
CA VAL A 33 -21.12 10.04 5.88
C VAL A 33 -21.62 10.62 7.20
N ILE A 34 -21.94 9.75 8.16
CA ILE A 34 -22.40 10.18 9.49
C ILE A 34 -21.32 11.06 10.17
N PRO A 35 -21.72 12.05 10.98
CA PRO A 35 -20.78 13.00 11.58
C PRO A 35 -19.60 12.36 12.32
N ASP A 36 -19.85 11.26 13.03
CA ASP A 36 -18.88 10.59 13.90
C ASP A 36 -17.62 10.10 13.19
N ILE A 37 -17.72 9.71 11.90
CA ILE A 37 -16.60 9.19 11.11
C ILE A 37 -16.18 10.12 9.97
N LYS A 38 -16.84 11.28 9.81
CA LYS A 38 -16.64 12.16 8.65
C LYS A 38 -15.20 12.63 8.49
N ASP A 39 -14.56 13.05 9.59
CA ASP A 39 -13.18 13.55 9.55
C ASP A 39 -12.18 12.45 9.22
N GLU A 40 -12.41 11.22 9.69
CA GLU A 40 -11.58 10.06 9.38
C GLU A 40 -11.80 9.61 7.92
N PHE A 41 -13.05 9.64 7.46
CA PHE A 41 -13.43 9.35 6.08
C PHE A 41 -12.73 10.29 5.08
N GLU A 42 -12.71 11.60 5.36
CA GLU A 42 -12.00 12.57 4.51
C GLU A 42 -10.48 12.33 4.47
N LYS A 43 -9.89 11.79 5.55
CA LYS A 43 -8.46 11.46 5.63
C LYS A 43 -8.09 10.21 4.84
N ILE A 44 -9.00 9.23 4.73
CA ILE A 44 -8.73 7.99 3.96
C ILE A 44 -8.91 8.17 2.45
N ILE A 45 -9.65 9.17 1.97
CA ILE A 45 -9.84 9.40 0.51
C ILE A 45 -8.49 9.50 -0.24
N PRO A 46 -7.49 10.30 0.22
CA PRO A 46 -6.16 10.29 -0.38
C PRO A 46 -5.47 8.93 -0.35
N VAL A 47 -5.65 8.15 0.72
CA VAL A 47 -5.08 6.81 0.89
C VAL A 47 -5.66 5.87 -0.16
N ILE A 48 -6.99 5.84 -0.32
CA ILE A 48 -7.69 5.06 -1.35
C ILE A 48 -7.18 5.45 -2.74
N GLY A 49 -7.03 6.75 -3.02
CA GLY A 49 -6.51 7.23 -4.30
C GLY A 49 -5.09 6.75 -4.59
N LEU A 50 -4.19 6.75 -3.60
CA LEU A 50 -2.83 6.24 -3.72
C LEU A 50 -2.80 4.72 -3.93
N VAL A 51 -3.62 3.98 -3.20
CA VAL A 51 -3.78 2.52 -3.36
C VAL A 51 -4.29 2.22 -4.78
N HIS A 52 -5.37 2.84 -5.23
CA HIS A 52 -5.88 2.67 -6.59
C HIS A 52 -4.83 2.98 -7.65
N TYR A 53 -4.05 4.05 -7.46
CA TYR A 53 -2.95 4.41 -8.35
C TYR A 53 -1.90 3.29 -8.39
N ALA A 54 -1.39 2.85 -7.24
CA ALA A 54 -0.37 1.81 -7.15
C ALA A 54 -0.80 0.50 -7.83
N TYR A 55 -2.02 0.03 -7.53
CA TYR A 55 -2.57 -1.18 -8.13
C TYR A 55 -2.78 -1.04 -9.64
N SER A 56 -3.14 0.15 -10.13
CA SER A 56 -3.27 0.40 -11.56
C SER A 56 -1.94 0.24 -12.30
N LEU A 57 -0.86 0.76 -11.72
CA LEU A 57 0.50 0.67 -12.28
C LEU A 57 1.01 -0.78 -12.30
N VAL A 58 0.82 -1.51 -11.20
CA VAL A 58 1.20 -2.93 -11.11
C VAL A 58 0.40 -3.77 -12.11
N ARG A 59 -0.90 -3.54 -12.24
CA ARG A 59 -1.73 -4.22 -13.23
C ARG A 59 -1.24 -3.97 -14.65
N ASP A 60 -0.87 -2.74 -14.98
CA ASP A 60 -0.40 -2.38 -16.32
C ASP A 60 1.00 -2.94 -16.59
N TYR A 61 1.87 -2.97 -15.58
CA TYR A 61 3.15 -3.67 -15.63
C TYR A 61 2.98 -5.17 -15.91
N LEU A 62 2.13 -5.87 -15.14
CA LEU A 62 1.89 -7.30 -15.31
C LEU A 62 1.26 -7.65 -16.66
N ARG A 63 0.56 -6.70 -17.30
CA ARG A 63 0.02 -6.82 -18.66
C ARG A 63 1.03 -6.46 -19.76
N GLY A 64 2.26 -6.09 -19.40
CA GLY A 64 3.29 -5.65 -20.32
C GLY A 64 3.00 -4.30 -20.98
N LYS A 65 2.05 -3.52 -20.44
CA LYS A 65 1.62 -2.22 -21.00
C LYS A 65 2.50 -1.05 -20.57
N ALA A 66 3.22 -1.20 -19.47
CA ALA A 66 4.13 -0.17 -18.97
C ALA A 66 5.38 -0.82 -18.36
N LYS A 67 6.55 -0.36 -18.80
CA LYS A 67 7.86 -0.77 -18.24
C LYS A 67 8.37 0.34 -17.34
N GLY A 68 8.77 0.02 -16.12
CA GLY A 68 9.36 0.99 -15.18
C GLY A 68 8.40 1.64 -14.18
N GLU A 69 7.12 1.25 -14.17
CA GLU A 69 6.10 1.85 -13.28
C GLU A 69 6.06 1.26 -11.86
N LEU A 70 6.83 0.21 -11.58
CA LEU A 70 6.85 -0.43 -10.26
C LEU A 70 7.42 0.49 -9.16
N ASP A 71 8.37 1.37 -9.51
CA ASP A 71 8.87 2.37 -8.56
C ASP A 71 7.80 3.38 -8.16
N ASN A 72 6.96 3.79 -9.10
CA ASN A 72 5.82 4.66 -8.83
C ASN A 72 4.78 3.95 -7.96
N ALA A 73 4.53 2.65 -8.20
CA ALA A 73 3.62 1.86 -7.37
C ALA A 73 4.13 1.70 -5.93
N ILE A 74 5.42 1.36 -5.77
CA ILE A 74 6.09 1.24 -4.46
C ILE A 74 6.05 2.58 -3.72
N ASN A 75 6.31 3.69 -4.41
CA ASN A 75 6.23 5.02 -3.80
C ASN A 75 4.81 5.37 -3.36
N ALA A 76 3.80 5.09 -4.19
CA ALA A 76 2.41 5.39 -3.87
C ALA A 76 1.90 4.57 -2.66
N ILE A 77 2.19 3.27 -2.62
CA ILE A 77 1.79 2.42 -1.48
C ILE A 77 2.58 2.77 -0.21
N SER A 78 3.86 3.14 -0.32
CA SER A 78 4.64 3.64 0.81
C SER A 78 4.05 4.92 1.39
N LYS A 79 3.57 5.84 0.53
CA LYS A 79 2.87 7.06 0.98
C LYS A 79 1.53 6.74 1.63
N ALA A 80 0.78 5.77 1.10
CA ALA A 80 -0.46 5.31 1.70
C ALA A 80 -0.21 4.80 3.13
N TYR A 81 0.82 3.95 3.31
CA TYR A 81 1.25 3.46 4.62
C TYR A 81 1.70 4.57 5.58
N LEU A 82 2.43 5.59 5.10
CA LEU A 82 2.82 6.72 5.93
C LEU A 82 1.64 7.58 6.41
N ILE A 83 0.58 7.69 5.60
CA ILE A 83 -0.61 8.47 5.95
C ILE A 83 -1.52 7.67 6.87
N HIS A 84 -1.72 6.39 6.57
CA HIS A 84 -2.60 5.48 7.28
C HIS A 84 -1.95 4.10 7.38
N PRO A 85 -1.22 3.81 8.47
CA PRO A 85 -0.44 2.58 8.58
C PRO A 85 -1.33 1.34 8.72
N LEU A 86 -1.52 0.62 7.61
CA LEU A 86 -2.16 -0.70 7.61
C LEU A 86 -1.13 -1.79 7.30
N PRO A 87 -1.13 -2.92 8.02
CA PRO A 87 -0.18 -4.00 7.75
C PRO A 87 -0.28 -4.50 6.31
N ILE A 88 -1.48 -4.55 5.73
CA ILE A 88 -1.68 -5.04 4.37
C ILE A 88 -0.85 -4.29 3.32
N TYR A 89 -0.51 -3.01 3.56
CA TYR A 89 0.36 -2.26 2.66
C TYR A 89 1.82 -2.74 2.69
N LEU A 90 2.27 -3.37 3.77
CA LEU A 90 3.57 -4.04 3.87
C LEU A 90 3.58 -5.33 3.05
N TYR A 91 2.46 -6.07 3.04
CA TYR A 91 2.29 -7.21 2.13
C TYR A 91 2.34 -6.75 0.66
N ASP A 92 1.63 -5.68 0.31
CA ASP A 92 1.65 -5.10 -1.04
C ASP A 92 3.06 -4.65 -1.45
N LEU A 93 3.81 -4.01 -0.54
CA LEU A 93 5.21 -3.68 -0.76
C LEU A 93 6.05 -4.93 -1.05
N GLY A 94 5.87 -6.02 -0.28
CA GLY A 94 6.52 -7.30 -0.52
C GLY A 94 6.30 -7.80 -1.94
N ARG A 95 5.04 -7.82 -2.39
CA ARG A 95 4.66 -8.22 -3.75
C ARG A 95 5.29 -7.32 -4.81
N PHE A 96 5.26 -6.00 -4.62
CA PHE A 96 5.75 -5.05 -5.61
C PHE A 96 7.28 -5.09 -5.73
N PHE A 97 7.99 -5.28 -4.61
CA PHE A 97 9.43 -5.51 -4.62
C PHE A 97 9.79 -6.83 -5.30
N GLU A 98 9.04 -7.92 -5.08
CA GLU A 98 9.21 -9.19 -5.82
C GLU A 98 9.05 -8.98 -7.32
N TYR A 99 7.99 -8.28 -7.75
CA TYR A 99 7.78 -7.98 -9.19
C TYR A 99 8.92 -7.16 -9.79
N LYS A 100 9.57 -6.32 -8.98
CA LYS A 100 10.74 -5.53 -9.39
C LYS A 100 12.03 -6.36 -9.39
N GLY A 101 12.03 -7.55 -8.79
CA GLY A 101 13.22 -8.38 -8.57
C GLY A 101 14.07 -7.95 -7.37
N ASN A 102 13.56 -7.08 -6.50
CA ASN A 102 14.26 -6.69 -5.27
C ASN A 102 13.87 -7.63 -4.12
N TYR A 103 14.46 -8.82 -4.12
CA TYR A 103 14.06 -9.91 -3.23
C TYR A 103 14.38 -9.66 -1.76
N ASP A 104 15.44 -8.94 -1.44
CA ASP A 104 15.77 -8.60 -0.04
C ASP A 104 14.74 -7.64 0.56
N ALA A 105 14.38 -6.58 -0.18
CA ALA A 105 13.34 -5.64 0.26
C ALA A 105 11.97 -6.32 0.33
N ALA A 106 11.68 -7.22 -0.60
CA ALA A 106 10.45 -8.00 -0.56
C ALA A 106 10.36 -8.87 0.70
N LYS A 107 11.42 -9.64 0.98
CA LYS A 107 11.50 -10.49 2.16
C LYS A 107 11.31 -9.68 3.44
N GLN A 108 12.00 -8.54 3.57
CA GLN A 108 11.85 -7.69 4.74
C GLN A 108 10.41 -7.18 4.89
N SER A 109 9.77 -6.76 3.79
CA SER A 109 8.38 -6.27 3.82
C SER A 109 7.40 -7.35 4.28
N TYR A 110 7.59 -8.62 3.91
CA TYR A 110 6.76 -9.71 4.42
C TYR A 110 6.98 -10.03 5.90
N ILE A 111 8.20 -9.89 6.40
CA ILE A 111 8.49 -10.03 7.82
C ILE A 111 7.77 -8.93 8.59
N ASP A 112 7.94 -7.67 8.16
CA ASP A 112 7.29 -6.52 8.76
C ASP A 112 5.76 -6.64 8.71
N TYR A 113 5.21 -7.19 7.62
CA TYR A 113 3.78 -7.48 7.50
C TYR A 113 3.30 -8.46 8.57
N ILE A 114 3.96 -9.60 8.74
CA ILE A 114 3.58 -10.62 9.72
C ILE A 114 3.62 -10.02 11.14
N ASP A 115 4.70 -9.32 11.47
CA ASP A 115 4.89 -8.71 12.79
C ASP A 115 3.82 -7.63 13.08
N ALA A 116 3.46 -6.84 12.06
CA ALA A 116 2.44 -5.80 12.18
C ALA A 116 1.02 -6.39 12.28
N GLU A 117 0.70 -7.40 11.47
CA GLU A 117 -0.64 -8.03 11.43
C GLU A 117 -0.95 -8.77 12.73
N GLU A 118 0.03 -9.40 13.37
CA GLU A 118 -0.17 -10.10 14.66
C GLU A 118 -0.66 -9.17 15.79
N ASN A 119 -0.35 -7.88 15.69
CA ASN A 119 -0.73 -6.86 16.68
C ASN A 119 -1.84 -5.93 16.20
N TYR A 120 -2.32 -6.12 14.97
CA TYR A 120 -3.22 -5.20 14.31
C TYR A 120 -4.65 -5.33 14.83
N LYS A 121 -5.29 -4.18 15.06
CA LYS A 121 -6.68 -4.07 15.48
C LYS A 121 -7.40 -3.16 14.50
N PRO A 122 -8.31 -3.69 13.66
CA PRO A 122 -8.98 -2.88 12.66
C PRO A 122 -9.87 -1.82 13.33
N ALA A 123 -9.75 -0.59 12.86
CA ALA A 123 -10.72 0.48 13.06
C ALA A 123 -11.86 0.35 12.05
N LEU A 124 -12.96 1.05 12.32
CA LEU A 124 -14.20 0.98 11.53
C LEU A 124 -13.99 1.25 10.03
N LEU A 125 -13.12 2.20 9.69
CA LEU A 125 -12.87 2.58 8.30
C LEU A 125 -11.80 1.72 7.61
N ASP A 126 -11.04 0.93 8.37
CA ASP A 126 -10.01 0.05 7.79
C ASP A 126 -10.63 -1.05 6.93
N GLU A 127 -11.87 -1.45 7.24
CA GLU A 127 -12.63 -2.38 6.41
C GLU A 127 -12.81 -1.88 4.97
N MET A 128 -12.86 -0.56 4.74
CA MET A 128 -12.93 0.00 3.39
C MET A 128 -11.64 -0.19 2.60
N LEU A 129 -10.51 -0.35 3.28
CA LEU A 129 -9.17 -0.46 2.71
C LEU A 129 -8.69 -1.92 2.63
N ILE A 130 -9.20 -2.79 3.52
CA ILE A 130 -8.75 -4.18 3.68
C ILE A 130 -9.64 -5.17 2.90
N ARG A 131 -10.87 -4.79 2.51
CA ARG A 131 -11.97 -5.68 2.07
C ARG A 131 -11.67 -6.71 0.97
N THR A 132 -10.54 -6.61 0.28
CA THR A 132 -10.14 -7.55 -0.78
C THR A 132 -9.16 -8.63 -0.33
N HIS A 133 -8.62 -8.53 0.88
CA HIS A 133 -7.59 -9.44 1.37
C HIS A 133 -8.16 -10.43 2.38
N ASP A 134 -8.03 -11.72 2.05
CA ASP A 134 -8.12 -12.77 3.05
C ASP A 134 -6.83 -12.72 3.87
N ILE A 135 -6.93 -12.24 5.11
CA ILE A 135 -5.78 -12.10 6.02
C ILE A 135 -5.13 -13.46 6.30
N SER A 136 -5.94 -14.54 6.42
CA SER A 136 -5.39 -15.88 6.60
C SER A 136 -4.58 -16.31 5.38
N PHE A 137 -5.08 -16.02 4.18
CA PHE A 137 -4.37 -16.31 2.94
C PHE A 137 -3.07 -15.51 2.82
N THR A 138 -3.13 -14.19 3.01
CA THR A 138 -1.97 -13.29 2.86
C THR A 138 -0.88 -13.57 3.88
N MET A 139 -1.24 -13.91 5.14
CA MET A 139 -0.27 -14.38 6.15
C MET A 139 0.38 -15.71 5.76
N SER A 140 -0.37 -16.62 5.14
CA SER A 140 0.17 -17.88 4.64
C SER A 140 1.11 -17.67 3.45
N ASP A 141 0.70 -16.87 2.45
CA ASP A 141 1.54 -16.54 1.28
C ASP A 141 2.82 -15.83 1.73
N ALA A 142 2.74 -14.83 2.61
CA ALA A 142 3.92 -14.12 3.13
C ALA A 142 4.96 -15.08 3.76
N LYS A 143 4.50 -16.04 4.59
CA LYS A 143 5.38 -17.06 5.19
C LYS A 143 6.02 -17.97 4.15
N GLU A 144 5.31 -18.31 3.08
CA GLU A 144 5.85 -19.09 1.97
C GLU A 144 6.88 -18.28 1.17
N ARG A 145 6.57 -17.02 0.84
CA ARG A 145 7.49 -16.11 0.13
C ARG A 145 8.80 -15.93 0.88
N ILE A 146 8.76 -15.71 2.19
CA ILE A 146 9.97 -15.61 3.02
C ILE A 146 10.86 -16.86 2.87
N LYS A 147 10.27 -18.07 2.85
CA LYS A 147 11.02 -19.33 2.67
C LYS A 147 11.65 -19.42 1.29
N LEU A 148 10.90 -19.06 0.23
CA LEU A 148 11.40 -19.10 -1.14
C LEU A 148 12.55 -18.11 -1.35
N LEU A 149 12.38 -16.87 -0.92
CA LEU A 149 13.39 -15.82 -1.04
C LEU A 149 14.64 -16.11 -0.19
N SER A 150 14.49 -16.83 0.92
CA SER A 150 15.65 -17.26 1.73
C SER A 150 16.45 -18.42 1.13
N ARG A 151 15.88 -19.18 0.19
CA ARG A 151 16.57 -20.28 -0.50
C ARG A 151 17.32 -19.80 -1.73
N GLY A 152 16.74 -18.85 -2.49
CA GLY A 152 17.37 -18.29 -3.68
C GLY A 152 18.69 -17.54 -3.43
N ASN A 153 18.88 -17.00 -2.21
CA ASN A 153 20.10 -16.27 -1.85
C ASN A 153 21.29 -17.20 -1.43
N ASN A 154 21.12 -18.53 -1.44
CA ASN A 154 22.17 -19.49 -1.04
C ASN A 154 22.78 -20.26 -2.23
N GLU A 155 22.46 -19.90 -3.48
CA GLU A 155 22.95 -20.57 -4.70
C GLU A 155 23.86 -19.69 -5.59
N GLU A 156 24.35 -18.56 -5.08
CA GLU A 156 25.42 -17.75 -5.71
C GLU A 156 26.75 -17.89 -4.96
#